data_AF-A0A968DIP1-F1
#
_entry.id   AF-A0A968DIP1-F1
#
_cell.length_a   1.000
_cell.length_b   1.000
_cell.length_c   1.000
_cell.angle_alpha   90.00
_cell.angle_beta   90.00
_cell.angle_gamma   90.00
#
_symmetry.space_group_name_H-M   'P 1'
#
loop_
_entity.id
_entity.type
_entity.pdbx_description
1 polymer ?
#
loop_
_entity_poly.entity_id
_entity_poly.type
_entity_poly.pdbx_seq_one_letter_code
_entity_poly.pdbx_strand_id
1 'polypeptide(L)'
;MVIDDDPTTATAKMTERGLRVRDVNAHPFGISANRISSYLSDLGYSSTVEDADLTDPANWNNYDLIISSSGINETTLSNSTYRNALVAYSQNGGQFIIEGGEVGWDWRNDPPVMDYLLHSDDWNDDNAGPINLIGGLSNHPMVNEPNVLPSTISITFTAYGSEDAMSATDSYVLYETTDYPGYGGISIYDDNANPISAQSVYYALNFAEITDTTVAKQLLENTMNYLLTPETTNQAPIVIHPLKDIMMMAEDDPDLMVADLDTVFLDPDGDQLNFSASSSDTSVSASIDNDHIMSISLASNWFGSATLWITGSDNAASVTDTIKVVVTAVNDAPYTFSLLIPQDGDSVDAFHNPINFVWNQPRDIENDTLTYEVILYSANLDTSFADIPDTSFTIDGSGFLENNRTYQWTTLVSDGELTTASPDTFSFVVVDSITGIADMMK
;
A
#
# COMPACT_ATOMS: atom_id res chain seq x y z
N MET A 1 -27.44 -27.03 -8.36
CA MET A 1 -27.68 -28.12 -9.31
C MET A 1 -26.41 -28.90 -9.52
N VAL A 2 -26.46 -30.22 -9.57
CA VAL A 2 -25.33 -31.09 -9.93
C VAL A 2 -25.53 -31.54 -11.38
N ILE A 3 -24.55 -31.30 -12.23
CA ILE A 3 -24.56 -31.74 -13.62
C ILE A 3 -23.53 -32.86 -13.73
N ASP A 4 -24.01 -34.03 -14.10
CA ASP A 4 -23.22 -35.24 -14.26
C ASP A 4 -22.69 -35.34 -15.69
N ASP A 5 -21.38 -35.23 -15.82
CA ASP A 5 -20.61 -35.41 -17.05
C ASP A 5 -19.86 -36.77 -17.03
N ASP A 6 -20.15 -37.64 -16.06
CA ASP A 6 -19.68 -39.03 -15.98
C ASP A 6 -20.86 -40.02 -15.99
N PRO A 7 -21.69 -40.04 -17.06
CA PRO A 7 -22.87 -40.90 -17.07
C PRO A 7 -22.43 -42.36 -16.98
N THR A 8 -22.95 -43.09 -15.99
CA THR A 8 -22.65 -44.52 -15.88
C THR A 8 -23.04 -45.21 -17.19
N THR A 9 -22.10 -45.93 -17.79
CA THR A 9 -22.46 -46.82 -18.88
C THR A 9 -23.30 -47.96 -18.31
N ALA A 10 -24.61 -47.77 -18.25
CA ALA A 10 -25.54 -48.89 -18.08
C ALA A 10 -25.25 -49.86 -19.24
N THR A 11 -24.46 -50.91 -18.97
CA THR A 11 -24.10 -51.88 -20.00
C THR A 11 -25.38 -52.39 -20.63
N ALA A 12 -25.61 -52.05 -21.90
CA ALA A 12 -26.80 -52.47 -22.62
C ALA A 12 -26.89 -54.00 -22.56
N LYS A 13 -27.90 -54.54 -21.87
CA LYS A 13 -28.19 -55.97 -21.99
C LYS A 13 -28.61 -56.22 -23.44
N MET A 14 -27.83 -57.05 -24.13
CA MET A 14 -28.24 -57.61 -25.41
C MET A 14 -29.46 -58.50 -25.15
N THR A 15 -30.59 -58.18 -25.75
CA THR A 15 -31.69 -59.14 -25.83
C THR A 15 -31.24 -60.35 -26.66
N GLU A 16 -31.86 -61.53 -26.48
CA GLU A 16 -31.58 -62.74 -27.29
C GLU A 16 -31.75 -62.52 -28.82
N ARG A 17 -32.23 -61.35 -29.26
CA ARG A 17 -32.40 -60.95 -30.66
C ARG A 17 -31.43 -59.84 -31.12
N GLY A 18 -30.40 -59.51 -30.34
CA GLY A 18 -29.34 -58.58 -30.76
C GLY A 18 -29.71 -57.10 -30.77
N LEU A 19 -30.83 -56.71 -30.14
CA LEU A 19 -31.17 -55.30 -29.90
C LEU A 19 -30.62 -54.87 -28.54
N ARG A 20 -29.88 -53.75 -28.53
CA ARG A 20 -29.46 -53.03 -27.32
C ARG A 20 -30.70 -52.33 -26.74
N VAL A 21 -31.07 -52.67 -25.51
CA VAL A 21 -32.11 -51.95 -24.76
C VAL A 21 -31.43 -51.34 -23.52
N ARG A 22 -31.65 -50.04 -23.28
CA ARG A 22 -31.21 -49.36 -22.05
C ARG A 22 -31.84 -50.07 -20.85
N ASP A 23 -31.03 -50.48 -19.88
CA ASP A 23 -31.55 -50.95 -18.60
C ASP A 23 -32.02 -49.72 -17.81
N VAL A 24 -33.33 -49.50 -17.76
CA VAL A 24 -33.97 -48.35 -17.09
C VAL A 24 -33.85 -48.37 -15.56
N ASN A 25 -33.12 -49.35 -15.01
CA ASN A 25 -32.90 -49.52 -13.57
C ASN A 25 -31.42 -49.39 -13.12
N ALA A 26 -30.50 -48.99 -14.01
CA ALA A 26 -29.17 -48.52 -13.58
C ALA A 26 -29.30 -47.08 -13.07
N HIS A 27 -28.66 -46.74 -11.95
CA HIS A 27 -28.60 -45.35 -11.48
C HIS A 27 -28.10 -44.48 -12.65
N PRO A 28 -28.86 -43.48 -13.13
CA PRO A 28 -28.56 -42.84 -14.41
C PRO A 28 -27.29 -41.99 -14.41
N PHE A 29 -26.73 -41.70 -13.22
CA PHE A 29 -25.63 -40.74 -13.05
C PHE A 29 -24.36 -41.38 -12.50
N GLY A 30 -23.21 -40.72 -12.69
CA GLY A 30 -21.88 -41.07 -12.18
C GLY A 30 -21.79 -41.20 -10.66
N ILE A 31 -20.74 -41.87 -10.18
CA ILE A 31 -20.56 -42.12 -8.73
C ILE A 31 -20.34 -40.80 -7.98
N SER A 32 -19.55 -39.89 -8.57
CA SER A 32 -19.24 -38.60 -7.95
C SER A 32 -20.49 -37.71 -7.84
N ALA A 33 -21.20 -37.49 -8.94
CA ALA A 33 -22.46 -36.72 -8.96
C ALA A 33 -23.51 -37.26 -7.95
N ASN A 34 -23.70 -38.60 -7.90
CA ASN A 34 -24.61 -39.21 -6.92
C ASN A 34 -24.14 -38.98 -5.47
N ARG A 35 -22.83 -39.08 -5.21
CA ARG A 35 -22.28 -38.88 -3.86
C ARG A 35 -22.43 -37.43 -3.42
N ILE A 36 -22.08 -36.48 -4.28
CA ILE A 36 -22.24 -35.04 -4.04
C ILE A 36 -23.72 -34.75 -3.73
N SER A 37 -24.66 -35.17 -4.58
CA SER A 37 -26.08 -34.95 -4.35
C SER A 37 -26.60 -35.59 -3.04
N SER A 38 -26.14 -36.80 -2.70
CA SER A 38 -26.47 -37.45 -1.43
C SER A 38 -25.96 -36.65 -0.23
N TYR A 39 -24.72 -36.15 -0.28
CA TYR A 39 -24.15 -35.34 0.79
C TYR A 39 -24.86 -34.00 0.93
N LEU A 40 -25.15 -33.32 -0.18
CA LEU A 40 -25.95 -32.09 -0.18
C LEU A 40 -27.31 -32.31 0.50
N SER A 41 -28.00 -33.40 0.16
CA SER A 41 -29.27 -33.74 0.81
C SER A 41 -29.13 -34.00 2.30
N ASP A 42 -28.09 -34.71 2.74
CA ASP A 42 -27.85 -34.96 4.16
C ASP A 42 -27.54 -33.67 4.95
N LEU A 43 -26.89 -32.71 4.29
CA LEU A 43 -26.53 -31.40 4.84
C LEU A 43 -27.71 -30.41 4.81
N GLY A 44 -28.84 -30.81 4.22
CA GLY A 44 -30.07 -30.01 4.17
C GLY A 44 -30.21 -29.11 2.93
N TYR A 45 -29.31 -29.20 1.97
CA TYR A 45 -29.44 -28.51 0.69
C TYR A 45 -30.43 -29.23 -0.23
N SER A 46 -31.19 -28.45 -1.00
CA SER A 46 -31.98 -28.98 -2.11
C SER A 46 -31.10 -29.11 -3.35
N SER A 47 -30.93 -30.33 -3.87
CA SER A 47 -30.17 -30.56 -5.10
C SER A 47 -31.01 -31.29 -6.16
N THR A 48 -30.73 -30.97 -7.41
CA THR A 48 -31.18 -31.69 -8.60
C THR A 48 -29.94 -32.24 -9.30
N VAL A 49 -30.06 -33.42 -9.90
CA VAL A 49 -29.01 -34.03 -10.72
C VAL A 49 -29.51 -34.11 -12.15
N GLU A 50 -28.73 -33.56 -13.08
CA GLU A 50 -29.01 -33.56 -14.52
C GLU A 50 -27.83 -34.18 -15.28
N ASP A 51 -28.11 -34.77 -16.44
CA ASP A 51 -27.10 -35.27 -17.37
C ASP A 51 -26.56 -34.10 -18.21
N ALA A 52 -25.24 -34.00 -18.38
CA ALA A 52 -24.58 -32.95 -19.18
C ALA A 52 -25.12 -32.85 -20.62
N ASP A 53 -25.61 -33.95 -21.21
CA ASP A 53 -26.21 -33.95 -22.54
C ASP A 53 -27.65 -33.44 -22.58
N LEU A 54 -28.32 -33.37 -21.42
CA LEU A 54 -29.74 -33.07 -21.31
C LEU A 54 -30.06 -31.80 -20.53
N THR A 55 -29.07 -31.23 -19.82
CA THR A 55 -29.26 -30.01 -19.04
C THR A 55 -29.66 -28.82 -19.91
N ASP A 56 -30.49 -27.94 -19.36
CA ASP A 56 -30.93 -26.71 -20.02
C ASP A 56 -30.34 -25.48 -19.32
N PRO A 57 -29.30 -24.83 -19.90
CA PRO A 57 -28.67 -23.64 -19.34
C PRO A 57 -29.61 -22.48 -19.03
N ALA A 58 -30.77 -22.40 -19.70
CA ALA A 58 -31.75 -21.35 -19.41
C ALA A 58 -32.32 -21.44 -17.98
N ASN A 59 -32.21 -22.61 -17.33
CA ASN A 59 -32.74 -22.85 -15.99
C ASN A 59 -31.68 -22.71 -14.88
N TRP A 60 -30.40 -22.54 -15.23
CA TRP A 60 -29.31 -22.56 -14.24
C TRP A 60 -29.40 -21.41 -13.24
N ASN A 61 -29.88 -20.24 -13.66
CA ASN A 61 -30.11 -19.09 -12.79
C ASN A 61 -31.26 -19.29 -11.76
N ASN A 62 -31.96 -20.42 -11.80
CA ASN A 62 -32.93 -20.80 -10.76
C ASN A 62 -32.27 -21.52 -9.57
N TYR A 63 -30.96 -21.76 -9.63
CA TYR A 63 -30.18 -22.42 -8.60
C TYR A 63 -29.12 -21.46 -8.05
N ASP A 64 -28.78 -21.63 -6.77
CA ASP A 64 -27.76 -20.81 -6.12
C ASP A 64 -26.34 -21.17 -6.58
N LEU A 65 -26.11 -22.43 -6.97
CA LEU A 65 -24.78 -22.95 -7.37
C LEU A 65 -24.92 -24.03 -8.45
N ILE A 66 -23.98 -24.07 -9.40
CA ILE A 66 -23.80 -25.19 -10.34
C ILE A 66 -22.58 -26.04 -9.95
N ILE A 67 -22.72 -27.36 -9.90
CA ILE A 67 -21.60 -28.29 -9.69
C ILE A 67 -21.46 -29.14 -10.95
N SER A 68 -20.39 -28.94 -11.72
CA SER A 68 -20.00 -29.78 -12.84
C SER A 68 -19.20 -30.96 -12.30
N SER A 69 -19.73 -32.17 -12.38
CA SER A 69 -19.08 -33.37 -11.88
C SER A 69 -18.71 -34.30 -13.02
N SER A 70 -17.42 -34.37 -13.34
CA SER A 70 -16.84 -35.26 -14.34
C SER A 70 -16.27 -36.54 -13.73
N GLY A 71 -16.20 -36.67 -12.40
CA GLY A 71 -15.86 -37.92 -11.73
C GLY A 71 -14.59 -38.58 -12.30
N ILE A 72 -14.71 -39.81 -12.81
CA ILE A 72 -13.59 -40.58 -13.41
C ILE A 72 -13.57 -40.51 -14.95
N ASN A 73 -14.41 -39.67 -15.56
CA ASN A 73 -14.52 -39.54 -17.01
C ASN A 73 -13.22 -38.97 -17.60
N GLU A 74 -12.61 -39.67 -18.56
CA GLU A 74 -11.42 -39.23 -19.31
C GLU A 74 -11.80 -38.50 -20.63
N THR A 75 -13.07 -38.12 -20.78
CA THR A 75 -13.60 -37.36 -21.94
C THR A 75 -14.54 -36.27 -21.45
N THR A 76 -14.01 -35.41 -20.59
CA THR A 76 -14.74 -34.41 -19.83
C THR A 76 -15.27 -33.27 -20.70
N LEU A 77 -16.39 -32.67 -20.27
CA LEU A 77 -17.07 -31.53 -20.89
C LEU A 77 -17.24 -31.68 -22.41
N SER A 78 -17.37 -32.92 -22.90
CA SER A 78 -17.29 -33.22 -24.33
C SER A 78 -18.46 -32.62 -25.13
N ASN A 79 -19.61 -32.43 -24.47
CA ASN A 79 -20.74 -31.71 -25.01
C ASN A 79 -20.43 -30.20 -25.11
N SER A 80 -20.21 -29.73 -26.35
CA SER A 80 -19.87 -28.33 -26.60
C SER A 80 -20.96 -27.33 -26.21
N THR A 81 -22.24 -27.72 -26.25
CA THR A 81 -23.33 -26.82 -25.85
C THR A 81 -23.29 -26.59 -24.36
N TYR A 82 -23.14 -27.67 -23.58
CA TYR A 82 -22.98 -27.62 -22.14
C TYR A 82 -21.72 -26.84 -21.72
N ARG A 83 -20.56 -27.20 -22.27
CA ARG A 83 -19.28 -26.54 -21.95
C ARG A 83 -19.31 -25.03 -22.24
N ASN A 84 -19.79 -24.62 -23.42
CA ASN A 84 -19.87 -23.20 -23.76
C ASN A 84 -20.87 -22.45 -22.85
N ALA A 85 -21.93 -23.11 -22.42
CA ALA A 85 -22.87 -22.53 -21.47
C ALA A 85 -22.27 -22.38 -20.07
N LEU A 86 -21.42 -23.33 -19.64
CA LEU A 86 -20.68 -23.24 -18.38
C LEU A 86 -19.68 -22.09 -18.37
N VAL A 87 -18.92 -21.93 -19.46
CA VAL A 87 -18.05 -20.75 -19.65
C VAL A 87 -18.86 -19.46 -19.57
N ALA A 88 -19.98 -19.38 -20.29
CA ALA A 88 -20.83 -18.19 -20.25
C ALA A 88 -21.44 -17.94 -18.86
N TYR A 89 -21.80 -18.98 -18.12
CA TYR A 89 -22.31 -18.86 -16.76
C TYR A 89 -21.26 -18.26 -15.82
N SER A 90 -20.02 -18.77 -15.88
CA SER A 90 -18.88 -18.21 -15.14
C SER A 90 -18.65 -16.73 -15.49
N GLN A 91 -18.57 -16.38 -16.77
CA GLN A 91 -18.35 -14.99 -17.21
C GLN A 91 -19.43 -14.00 -16.75
N ASN A 92 -20.61 -14.49 -16.37
CA ASN A 92 -21.71 -13.66 -15.87
C ASN A 92 -21.76 -13.62 -14.32
N GLY A 93 -20.70 -14.03 -13.63
CA GLY A 93 -20.62 -14.02 -12.17
C GLY A 93 -21.34 -15.20 -11.50
N GLY A 94 -21.66 -16.25 -12.26
CA GLY A 94 -22.30 -17.44 -11.71
C GLY A 94 -21.35 -18.18 -10.76
N GLN A 95 -21.89 -18.69 -9.65
CA GLN A 95 -21.10 -19.47 -8.69
C GLN A 95 -21.09 -20.95 -9.06
N PHE A 96 -19.91 -21.59 -9.06
CA PHE A 96 -19.81 -22.97 -9.48
C PHE A 96 -18.66 -23.78 -8.87
N ILE A 97 -18.78 -25.10 -8.95
CA ILE A 97 -17.69 -26.05 -8.69
C ILE A 97 -17.41 -26.81 -9.98
N ILE A 98 -16.14 -26.94 -10.34
CA ILE A 98 -15.68 -27.95 -11.32
C ILE A 98 -15.05 -29.09 -10.54
N GLU A 99 -15.43 -30.32 -10.86
CA GLU A 99 -14.91 -31.52 -10.23
C GLU A 99 -14.53 -32.56 -11.28
N GLY A 100 -13.33 -33.11 -11.15
CA GLY A 100 -12.76 -34.17 -11.99
C GLY A 100 -11.28 -33.95 -12.22
N GLY A 101 -10.47 -35.03 -12.13
CA GLY A 101 -9.03 -34.97 -12.41
C GLY A 101 -8.79 -34.49 -13.84
N GLU A 102 -9.31 -35.24 -14.82
CA GLU A 102 -9.01 -35.10 -16.25
C GLU A 102 -9.54 -33.83 -16.93
N VAL A 103 -10.32 -33.00 -16.22
CA VAL A 103 -10.83 -31.74 -16.81
C VAL A 103 -9.67 -30.84 -17.23
N GLY A 104 -8.61 -30.80 -16.40
CA GLY A 104 -7.41 -30.02 -16.65
C GLY A 104 -6.66 -30.51 -17.88
N TRP A 105 -6.37 -31.82 -17.94
CA TRP A 105 -5.72 -32.41 -19.10
C TRP A 105 -6.51 -32.20 -20.40
N ASP A 106 -7.80 -32.56 -20.42
CA ASP A 106 -8.62 -32.54 -21.64
C ASP A 106 -8.66 -31.14 -22.30
N TRP A 107 -8.69 -30.09 -21.47
CA TRP A 107 -8.96 -28.73 -21.92
C TRP A 107 -7.79 -27.75 -21.81
N ARG A 108 -6.57 -28.20 -21.49
CA ARG A 108 -5.35 -27.36 -21.40
C ARG A 108 -4.99 -26.50 -22.61
N ASN A 109 -5.59 -26.78 -23.77
CA ASN A 109 -5.37 -25.99 -24.98
C ASN A 109 -6.61 -25.17 -25.39
N ASP A 110 -7.64 -25.09 -24.54
CA ASP A 110 -8.86 -24.31 -24.75
C ASP A 110 -8.89 -23.13 -23.76
N PRO A 111 -8.48 -21.92 -24.20
CA PRO A 111 -8.42 -20.76 -23.32
C PRO A 111 -9.75 -20.45 -22.62
N PRO A 112 -10.94 -20.56 -23.26
CA PRO A 112 -12.19 -20.35 -22.55
C PRO A 112 -12.40 -21.25 -21.32
N VAL A 113 -12.00 -22.52 -21.37
CA VAL A 113 -12.09 -23.41 -20.20
C VAL A 113 -11.03 -23.04 -19.16
N MET A 114 -9.79 -22.84 -19.60
CA MET A 114 -8.66 -22.55 -18.71
C MET A 114 -8.81 -21.20 -18.00
N ASP A 115 -9.22 -20.15 -18.72
CA ASP A 115 -9.30 -18.78 -18.21
C ASP A 115 -10.58 -18.52 -17.39
N TYR A 116 -11.69 -19.23 -17.65
CA TYR A 116 -12.98 -18.93 -17.01
C TYR A 116 -13.56 -20.06 -16.17
N LEU A 117 -13.11 -21.31 -16.32
CA LEU A 117 -13.62 -22.42 -15.49
C LEU A 117 -12.57 -22.89 -14.48
N LEU A 118 -11.32 -23.01 -14.90
CA LEU A 118 -10.27 -23.62 -14.08
C LEU A 118 -9.35 -22.59 -13.43
N HIS A 119 -9.22 -21.40 -14.03
CA HIS A 119 -8.30 -20.35 -13.59
C HIS A 119 -6.87 -20.89 -13.44
N SER A 120 -6.41 -21.56 -14.51
CA SER A 120 -5.17 -22.33 -14.59
C SER A 120 -4.53 -22.13 -15.98
N ASP A 121 -3.21 -22.21 -16.07
CA ASP A 121 -2.46 -22.08 -17.33
C ASP A 121 -1.68 -23.34 -17.73
N ASP A 122 -1.60 -24.35 -16.86
CA ASP A 122 -0.81 -25.56 -17.11
C ASP A 122 -1.36 -26.79 -16.38
N TRP A 123 -1.17 -27.94 -17.02
CA TRP A 123 -1.38 -29.26 -16.44
C TRP A 123 -0.01 -29.91 -16.27
N ASN A 124 0.23 -30.56 -15.12
CA ASN A 124 1.58 -31.03 -14.78
C ASN A 124 1.73 -32.56 -14.74
N ASP A 125 0.86 -33.26 -14.05
CA ASP A 125 0.93 -34.72 -13.94
C ASP A 125 -0.39 -35.31 -13.42
N ASP A 126 -0.55 -36.61 -13.66
CA ASP A 126 -1.56 -37.45 -12.98
C ASP A 126 -0.94 -38.07 -11.72
N ASN A 127 -1.79 -38.62 -10.84
CA ASN A 127 -1.34 -39.40 -9.68
C ASN A 127 -0.30 -38.65 -8.83
N ALA A 128 -0.56 -37.37 -8.60
CA ALA A 128 0.35 -36.47 -7.90
C ALA A 128 0.36 -36.66 -6.37
N GLY A 129 -0.25 -37.74 -5.88
CA GLY A 129 -0.29 -38.13 -4.48
C GLY A 129 -1.30 -37.30 -3.66
N PRO A 130 -1.53 -37.63 -2.38
CA PRO A 130 -2.51 -36.94 -1.54
C PRO A 130 -2.39 -35.41 -1.59
N ILE A 131 -3.51 -34.72 -1.39
CA ILE A 131 -3.49 -33.25 -1.36
C ILE A 131 -3.22 -32.73 0.05
N ASN A 132 -2.36 -31.73 0.18
CA ASN A 132 -1.91 -31.11 1.43
C ASN A 132 -2.31 -29.65 1.50
N LEU A 133 -2.74 -29.19 2.67
CA LEU A 133 -3.07 -27.80 2.91
C LEU A 133 -1.82 -26.91 2.78
N ILE A 134 -1.91 -25.85 1.99
CA ILE A 134 -0.84 -24.84 1.89
C ILE A 134 -0.60 -24.18 3.26
N GLY A 135 0.67 -24.01 3.61
CA GLY A 135 1.07 -23.38 4.87
C GLY A 135 0.50 -21.96 5.02
N GLY A 136 -0.11 -21.68 6.18
CA GLY A 136 -0.72 -20.37 6.48
C GLY A 136 -2.24 -20.30 6.21
N LEU A 137 -2.82 -21.28 5.51
CA LEU A 137 -4.26 -21.31 5.18
C LEU A 137 -5.12 -22.12 6.17
N SER A 138 -4.62 -22.43 7.37
CA SER A 138 -5.36 -23.19 8.40
C SER A 138 -6.62 -22.50 8.93
N ASN A 139 -6.73 -21.18 8.76
CA ASN A 139 -7.89 -20.41 9.16
C ASN A 139 -8.84 -20.09 8.00
N HIS A 140 -8.57 -20.60 6.80
CA HIS A 140 -9.40 -20.37 5.63
C HIS A 140 -10.82 -20.97 5.87
N PRO A 141 -11.92 -20.30 5.49
CA PRO A 141 -13.28 -20.78 5.75
C PRO A 141 -13.53 -22.21 5.25
N MET A 142 -13.07 -22.55 4.04
CA MET A 142 -13.18 -23.92 3.52
C MET A 142 -12.43 -24.99 4.35
N VAL A 143 -11.52 -24.59 5.24
CA VAL A 143 -10.69 -25.50 6.06
C VAL A 143 -11.19 -25.59 7.50
N ASN A 144 -11.79 -24.52 8.04
CA ASN A 144 -12.16 -24.47 9.45
C ASN A 144 -13.65 -24.21 9.73
N GLU A 145 -14.47 -23.95 8.71
CA GLU A 145 -15.88 -23.55 8.87
C GLU A 145 -16.84 -24.30 7.91
N PRO A 146 -17.86 -25.02 8.42
CA PRO A 146 -18.14 -25.31 9.83
C PRO A 146 -17.27 -26.41 10.45
N ASN A 147 -16.49 -27.14 9.65
CA ASN A 147 -15.68 -28.27 10.10
C ASN A 147 -14.19 -27.96 10.00
N VAL A 148 -13.39 -28.49 10.92
CA VAL A 148 -11.92 -28.48 10.81
C VAL A 148 -11.47 -29.66 9.97
N LEU A 149 -10.98 -29.38 8.76
CA LEU A 149 -10.41 -30.38 7.84
C LEU A 149 -8.98 -30.79 8.23
N PRO A 150 -8.55 -32.01 7.87
CA PRO A 150 -7.17 -32.43 8.08
C PRO A 150 -6.21 -31.69 7.14
N SER A 151 -4.95 -31.55 7.55
CA SER A 151 -3.90 -30.95 6.71
C SER A 151 -3.57 -31.77 5.45
N THR A 152 -3.99 -33.04 5.40
CA THR A 152 -3.78 -33.93 4.26
C THR A 152 -5.07 -34.70 3.99
N ILE A 153 -5.53 -34.71 2.74
CA ILE A 153 -6.69 -35.47 2.28
C ILE A 153 -6.19 -36.56 1.33
N SER A 154 -6.44 -37.83 1.69
CA SER A 154 -6.01 -38.98 0.89
C SER A 154 -6.98 -39.29 -0.25
N ILE A 155 -6.44 -39.64 -1.41
CA ILE A 155 -7.15 -40.02 -2.63
C ILE A 155 -6.75 -41.46 -2.99
N THR A 156 -7.71 -42.26 -3.46
CA THR A 156 -7.53 -43.71 -3.67
C THR A 156 -6.88 -44.08 -5.02
N PHE A 157 -6.67 -43.10 -5.90
CA PHE A 157 -6.15 -43.17 -7.28
C PHE A 157 -6.46 -44.49 -8.02
N THR A 158 -7.52 -44.50 -8.83
CA THR A 158 -7.93 -45.70 -9.57
C THR A 158 -7.73 -45.65 -11.09
N ALA A 159 -7.73 -44.46 -11.68
CA ALA A 159 -7.47 -44.21 -13.11
C ALA A 159 -6.97 -42.78 -13.35
N TYR A 160 -6.73 -42.38 -14.59
CA TYR A 160 -6.21 -41.05 -14.90
C TYR A 160 -7.16 -39.92 -14.43
N GLY A 161 -8.48 -40.09 -14.57
CA GLY A 161 -9.49 -39.17 -14.00
C GLY A 161 -9.53 -39.02 -12.48
N SER A 162 -8.63 -39.65 -11.72
CA SER A 162 -8.67 -39.62 -10.25
C SER A 162 -8.17 -38.30 -9.68
N GLU A 163 -7.09 -37.76 -10.25
CA GLU A 163 -6.38 -36.60 -9.70
C GLU A 163 -5.33 -36.10 -10.69
N ASP A 164 -5.31 -34.77 -10.85
CA ASP A 164 -4.36 -34.02 -11.65
C ASP A 164 -3.68 -32.94 -10.78
N ALA A 165 -2.44 -32.58 -11.13
CA ALA A 165 -1.76 -31.41 -10.58
C ALA A 165 -1.91 -30.21 -11.52
N MET A 166 -2.60 -29.16 -11.06
CA MET A 166 -2.94 -27.99 -11.88
C MET A 166 -2.27 -26.71 -11.37
N SER A 167 -1.79 -25.86 -12.27
CA SER A 167 -1.27 -24.54 -11.87
C SER A 167 -2.43 -23.59 -11.51
N ALA A 168 -2.11 -22.45 -10.91
CA ALA A 168 -3.06 -21.36 -10.68
C ALA A 168 -2.58 -20.08 -11.37
N THR A 169 -3.49 -19.34 -12.03
CA THR A 169 -3.21 -18.08 -12.71
C THR A 169 -3.64 -16.87 -11.89
N ASP A 170 -4.96 -16.67 -11.85
CA ASP A 170 -5.72 -15.64 -11.14
C ASP A 170 -6.54 -16.25 -10.00
N SER A 171 -6.50 -17.58 -9.85
CA SER A 171 -6.91 -18.31 -8.66
C SER A 171 -5.75 -18.46 -7.66
N TYR A 172 -6.05 -18.99 -6.47
CA TYR A 172 -5.04 -19.46 -5.53
C TYR A 172 -5.29 -20.93 -5.14
N VAL A 173 -4.19 -21.63 -4.82
CA VAL A 173 -4.23 -23.04 -4.40
C VAL A 173 -4.50 -23.13 -2.90
N LEU A 174 -5.56 -23.86 -2.51
CA LEU A 174 -5.87 -24.16 -1.11
C LEU A 174 -5.18 -25.46 -0.67
N TYR A 175 -5.32 -26.52 -1.47
CA TYR A 175 -4.64 -27.80 -1.25
C TYR A 175 -3.75 -28.13 -2.45
N GLU A 176 -2.44 -28.29 -2.19
CA GLU A 176 -1.44 -28.69 -3.17
C GLU A 176 -1.28 -30.20 -3.24
N THR A 177 -0.87 -30.74 -4.39
CA THR A 177 -0.53 -32.17 -4.51
C THR A 177 0.81 -32.47 -3.81
N THR A 178 0.98 -33.70 -3.31
CA THR A 178 2.21 -34.08 -2.57
C THR A 178 3.44 -34.10 -3.46
N ASP A 179 3.32 -34.64 -4.68
CA ASP A 179 4.44 -34.85 -5.58
C ASP A 179 4.78 -33.59 -6.40
N TYR A 180 3.84 -32.63 -6.50
CA TYR A 180 4.02 -31.32 -7.13
C TYR A 180 3.58 -30.17 -6.20
N PRO A 181 4.41 -29.78 -5.22
CA PRO A 181 4.11 -28.65 -4.34
C PRO A 181 3.89 -27.35 -5.13
N GLY A 182 2.90 -26.57 -4.71
CA GLY A 182 2.43 -25.36 -5.38
C GLY A 182 1.41 -25.60 -6.49
N TYR A 183 1.21 -26.85 -6.94
CA TYR A 183 0.19 -27.21 -7.92
C TYR A 183 -1.05 -27.73 -7.20
N GLY A 184 -2.20 -27.18 -7.54
CA GLY A 184 -3.46 -27.41 -6.86
C GLY A 184 -4.12 -28.72 -7.23
N GLY A 185 -4.50 -29.48 -6.20
CA GLY A 185 -5.62 -30.42 -6.28
C GLY A 185 -6.95 -29.75 -5.93
N ILE A 186 -6.90 -28.63 -5.17
CA ILE A 186 -8.02 -27.72 -4.94
C ILE A 186 -7.56 -26.27 -5.09
N SER A 187 -8.18 -25.56 -6.05
CA SER A 187 -7.94 -24.13 -6.31
C SER A 187 -9.24 -23.34 -6.19
N ILE A 188 -9.11 -22.06 -5.84
CA ILE A 188 -10.23 -21.16 -5.58
C ILE A 188 -10.02 -19.87 -6.37
N TYR A 189 -11.05 -19.45 -7.10
CA TYR A 189 -11.08 -18.17 -7.79
C TYR A 189 -12.24 -17.33 -7.28
N ASP A 190 -11.98 -16.03 -7.19
CA ASP A 190 -12.99 -15.03 -6.91
C ASP A 190 -12.80 -13.83 -7.84
N ASP A 191 -13.92 -13.25 -8.30
CA ASP A 191 -13.92 -12.11 -9.22
C ASP A 191 -13.94 -10.75 -8.49
N ASN A 192 -13.93 -10.74 -7.16
CA ASN A 192 -13.86 -9.56 -6.31
C ASN A 192 -12.48 -9.40 -5.65
N ALA A 193 -12.13 -8.14 -5.33
CA ALA A 193 -10.82 -7.81 -4.73
C ALA A 193 -10.75 -8.13 -3.23
N ASN A 194 -11.89 -8.12 -2.53
CA ASN A 194 -12.01 -8.35 -1.09
C ASN A 194 -13.09 -9.42 -0.79
N PRO A 195 -12.80 -10.70 -1.10
CA PRO A 195 -13.78 -11.78 -1.00
C PRO A 195 -14.18 -12.13 0.44
N ILE A 196 -15.49 -12.22 0.69
CA ILE A 196 -16.05 -12.90 1.88
C ILE A 196 -16.39 -14.38 1.55
N SER A 197 -16.57 -14.67 0.28
CA SER A 197 -16.88 -15.94 -0.38
C SER A 197 -15.99 -16.12 -1.61
N ALA A 198 -16.34 -17.03 -2.53
CA ALA A 198 -15.66 -17.18 -3.80
C ALA A 198 -16.68 -17.30 -4.94
N GLN A 199 -16.23 -17.01 -6.17
CA GLN A 199 -17.00 -17.33 -7.36
C GLN A 199 -16.92 -18.82 -7.70
N SER A 200 -15.71 -19.41 -7.68
CA SER A 200 -15.53 -20.79 -8.10
C SER A 200 -14.48 -21.58 -7.31
N VAL A 201 -14.70 -22.89 -7.30
CA VAL A 201 -13.75 -23.86 -6.75
C VAL A 201 -13.51 -24.96 -7.77
N TYR A 202 -12.25 -25.25 -8.06
CA TYR A 202 -11.86 -26.38 -8.89
C TYR A 202 -11.28 -27.49 -8.03
N TYR A 203 -11.94 -28.64 -8.03
CA TYR A 203 -11.41 -29.92 -7.56
C TYR A 203 -10.80 -30.66 -8.74
N ALA A 204 -9.47 -30.58 -8.87
CA ALA A 204 -8.69 -31.34 -9.85
C ALA A 204 -8.55 -32.82 -9.43
N LEU A 205 -9.65 -33.42 -8.99
CA LEU A 205 -9.73 -34.78 -8.48
C LEU A 205 -11.16 -35.33 -8.65
N ASN A 206 -11.27 -36.66 -8.66
CA ASN A 206 -12.53 -37.35 -8.51
C ASN A 206 -12.93 -37.34 -7.03
N PHE A 207 -13.96 -36.57 -6.68
CA PHE A 207 -14.49 -36.42 -5.33
C PHE A 207 -14.99 -37.76 -4.76
N ALA A 208 -15.37 -38.72 -5.60
CA ALA A 208 -15.71 -40.06 -5.16
C ALA A 208 -14.51 -40.89 -4.66
N GLU A 209 -13.28 -40.47 -4.94
CA GLU A 209 -12.05 -41.17 -4.57
C GLU A 209 -11.36 -40.65 -3.31
N ILE A 210 -11.86 -39.56 -2.72
CA ILE A 210 -11.47 -39.14 -1.37
C ILE A 210 -11.72 -40.32 -0.42
N THR A 211 -10.64 -40.83 0.19
CA THR A 211 -10.65 -42.11 0.91
C THR A 211 -11.52 -42.05 2.16
N ASP A 212 -11.48 -40.94 2.89
CA ASP A 212 -12.31 -40.73 4.07
C ASP A 212 -13.60 -40.00 3.69
N THR A 213 -14.70 -40.75 3.68
CA THR A 213 -16.03 -40.22 3.33
C THR A 213 -16.55 -39.16 4.30
N THR A 214 -16.06 -39.14 5.55
CA THR A 214 -16.40 -38.07 6.50
C THR A 214 -15.69 -36.79 6.09
N VAL A 215 -14.39 -36.86 5.78
CA VAL A 215 -13.62 -35.71 5.28
C VAL A 215 -14.20 -35.20 3.96
N ALA A 216 -14.56 -36.08 3.03
CA ALA A 216 -15.19 -35.68 1.76
C ALA A 216 -16.48 -34.87 2.00
N LYS A 217 -17.36 -35.35 2.89
CA LYS A 217 -18.61 -34.66 3.22
C LYS A 217 -18.35 -33.32 3.90
N GLN A 218 -17.39 -33.26 4.83
CA GLN A 218 -17.02 -32.01 5.51
C GLN A 218 -16.39 -31.00 4.56
N LEU A 219 -15.54 -31.45 3.64
CA LEU A 219 -14.97 -30.61 2.58
C LEU A 219 -16.10 -29.99 1.76
N LEU A 220 -17.05 -30.81 1.27
CA LEU A 220 -18.19 -30.28 0.52
C LEU A 220 -19.03 -29.32 1.35
N GLU A 221 -19.32 -29.63 2.62
CA GLU A 221 -20.07 -28.73 3.51
C GLU A 221 -19.38 -27.37 3.67
N ASN A 222 -18.07 -27.37 3.94
CA ASN A 222 -17.30 -26.14 4.08
C ASN A 222 -17.27 -25.34 2.76
N THR A 223 -17.09 -26.02 1.62
CA THR A 223 -17.13 -25.38 0.29
C THR A 223 -18.47 -24.76 -0.02
N MET A 224 -19.57 -25.47 0.28
CA MET A 224 -20.92 -24.94 0.10
C MET A 224 -21.17 -23.75 1.02
N ASN A 225 -20.70 -23.80 2.28
CA ASN A 225 -20.83 -22.69 3.22
C ASN A 225 -20.05 -21.45 2.74
N TYR A 226 -18.82 -21.65 2.27
CA TYR A 226 -18.00 -20.56 1.74
C TYR A 226 -18.61 -19.95 0.47
N LEU A 227 -18.91 -20.75 -0.56
CA LEU A 227 -19.48 -20.26 -1.82
C LEU A 227 -20.85 -19.58 -1.63
N LEU A 228 -21.71 -20.10 -0.76
CA LEU A 228 -23.04 -19.52 -0.54
C LEU A 228 -23.06 -18.38 0.50
N THR A 229 -21.91 -18.01 1.05
CA THR A 229 -21.81 -16.82 1.90
C THR A 229 -22.06 -15.59 1.02
N PRO A 230 -23.04 -14.72 1.35
CA PRO A 230 -23.33 -13.57 0.52
C PRO A 230 -22.14 -12.60 0.46
N GLU A 231 -21.64 -12.33 -0.75
CA GLU A 231 -20.80 -11.14 -0.98
C GLU A 231 -21.61 -9.89 -0.67
N THR A 232 -21.10 -9.05 0.21
CA THR A 232 -21.58 -7.69 0.37
C THR A 232 -20.74 -6.75 -0.47
N THR A 233 -21.35 -5.69 -1.00
CA THR A 233 -20.59 -4.65 -1.71
C THR A 233 -19.62 -4.00 -0.73
N ASN A 234 -18.34 -3.90 -1.12
CA ASN A 234 -17.31 -3.16 -0.37
C ASN A 234 -17.82 -1.81 0.11
N GLN A 235 -17.70 -1.55 1.40
CA GLN A 235 -18.04 -0.30 2.05
C GLN A 235 -16.80 0.56 2.15
N ALA A 236 -16.85 1.78 1.62
CA ALA A 236 -15.69 2.66 1.67
C ALA A 236 -15.24 2.96 3.11
N PRO A 237 -13.93 3.17 3.34
CA PRO A 237 -13.41 3.57 4.63
C PRO A 237 -14.05 4.86 5.12
N ILE A 238 -14.12 5.06 6.44
CA ILE A 238 -14.71 6.25 7.06
C ILE A 238 -13.76 6.89 8.08
N VAL A 239 -13.91 8.21 8.27
CA VAL A 239 -13.24 8.94 9.37
C VAL A 239 -14.11 8.86 10.61
N ILE A 240 -13.63 8.18 11.65
CA ILE A 240 -14.35 8.00 12.93
C ILE A 240 -13.91 9.02 13.99
N HIS A 241 -12.65 9.46 13.93
CA HIS A 241 -12.09 10.44 14.87
C HIS A 241 -11.27 11.50 14.12
N PRO A 242 -11.91 12.57 13.60
CA PRO A 242 -11.23 13.57 12.80
C PRO A 242 -10.01 14.18 13.49
N LEU A 243 -8.94 14.34 12.72
CA LEU A 243 -7.71 14.97 13.13
C LEU A 243 -7.95 16.45 13.42
N LYS A 244 -7.21 17.00 14.39
CA LYS A 244 -7.38 18.38 14.82
C LYS A 244 -6.35 19.29 14.17
N ASP A 245 -6.81 20.48 13.77
CA ASP A 245 -5.93 21.56 13.34
C ASP A 245 -4.90 21.92 14.42
N ILE A 246 -3.68 22.20 13.96
CA ILE A 246 -2.55 22.65 14.77
C ILE A 246 -2.39 24.14 14.50
N MET A 247 -2.75 24.98 15.48
CA MET A 247 -2.87 26.43 15.26
C MET A 247 -1.68 27.24 15.78
N MET A 248 -0.78 26.63 16.56
CA MET A 248 0.35 27.30 17.22
C MET A 248 1.49 26.29 17.42
N MET A 249 2.21 25.99 16.35
CA MET A 249 3.49 25.27 16.41
C MET A 249 4.61 26.29 16.20
N ALA A 250 5.67 26.27 16.99
CA ALA A 250 6.83 27.12 16.74
C ALA A 250 7.69 26.50 15.63
N GLU A 251 8.33 27.30 14.78
CA GLU A 251 9.16 26.76 13.69
C GLU A 251 10.39 25.97 14.16
N ASP A 252 10.81 26.21 15.40
CA ASP A 252 11.88 25.47 16.09
C ASP A 252 11.38 24.28 16.92
N ASP A 253 10.07 23.99 16.90
CA ASP A 253 9.55 22.83 17.61
C ASP A 253 10.07 21.52 16.99
N PRO A 254 10.32 20.49 17.82
CA PRO A 254 10.64 19.17 17.30
C PRO A 254 9.44 18.56 16.56
N ASP A 255 9.71 17.48 15.81
CA ASP A 255 8.67 16.69 15.15
C ASP A 255 7.53 16.33 16.11
N LEU A 256 6.30 16.54 15.65
CA LEU A 256 5.09 16.34 16.43
C LEU A 256 4.41 15.04 16.00
N MET A 257 4.32 14.07 16.91
CA MET A 257 3.42 12.93 16.75
C MET A 257 1.97 13.42 16.83
N VAL A 258 1.18 13.17 15.78
CA VAL A 258 -0.19 13.68 15.63
C VAL A 258 -1.21 12.67 16.14
N ALA A 259 -1.18 11.46 15.59
CA ALA A 259 -2.16 10.41 15.88
C ALA A 259 -1.67 9.03 15.43
N ASP A 260 -2.29 8.01 16.01
CA ASP A 260 -2.34 6.66 15.47
C ASP A 260 -3.52 6.57 14.49
N LEU A 261 -3.26 6.33 13.21
CA LEU A 261 -4.28 6.39 12.16
C LEU A 261 -5.29 5.25 12.24
N ASP A 262 -4.95 4.13 12.90
CA ASP A 262 -5.90 3.03 13.16
C ASP A 262 -7.03 3.46 14.13
N THR A 263 -6.83 4.57 14.85
CA THR A 263 -7.87 5.17 15.69
C THR A 263 -8.65 6.27 15.00
N VAL A 264 -8.22 6.72 13.82
CA VAL A 264 -8.80 7.85 13.09
C VAL A 264 -9.74 7.37 12.00
N PHE A 265 -9.32 6.31 11.31
CA PHE A 265 -10.04 5.70 10.19
C PHE A 265 -10.53 4.30 10.58
N LEU A 266 -11.62 3.88 9.97
CA LEU A 266 -12.16 2.54 10.12
C LEU A 266 -12.75 2.09 8.79
N ASP A 267 -12.52 0.83 8.44
CA ASP A 267 -13.27 0.17 7.40
C ASP A 267 -14.47 -0.61 8.01
N PRO A 268 -15.72 -0.39 7.55
CA PRO A 268 -16.89 -1.12 8.05
C PRO A 268 -16.84 -2.63 7.80
N ASP A 269 -16.14 -3.08 6.77
CA ASP A 269 -16.00 -4.50 6.43
C ASP A 269 -14.82 -5.16 7.20
N GLY A 270 -13.99 -4.34 7.85
CA GLY A 270 -12.83 -4.80 8.63
C GLY A 270 -11.57 -4.96 7.80
N ASP A 271 -11.57 -4.44 6.57
CA ASP A 271 -10.43 -4.48 5.67
C ASP A 271 -9.23 -3.68 6.21
N GLN A 272 -8.03 -4.15 5.87
CA GLN A 272 -6.81 -3.46 6.22
C GLN A 272 -6.65 -2.18 5.40
N LEU A 273 -6.41 -1.06 6.08
CA LEU A 273 -6.24 0.24 5.45
C LEU A 273 -4.77 0.56 5.17
N ASN A 274 -4.51 1.10 3.98
CA ASN A 274 -3.26 1.73 3.59
C ASN A 274 -3.37 3.24 3.76
N PHE A 275 -2.42 3.83 4.48
CA PHE A 275 -2.40 5.26 4.74
C PHE A 275 -1.38 6.02 3.89
N SER A 276 -1.75 7.24 3.50
CA SER A 276 -0.85 8.18 2.82
C SER A 276 -1.14 9.60 3.27
N ALA A 277 -0.12 10.46 3.18
CA ALA A 277 -0.25 11.88 3.51
C ALA A 277 0.39 12.76 2.42
N SER A 278 -0.19 13.93 2.21
CA SER A 278 0.36 14.96 1.32
C SER A 278 0.19 16.35 1.91
N SER A 279 1.01 17.30 1.47
CA SER A 279 1.04 18.66 1.99
C SER A 279 0.89 19.71 0.89
N SER A 280 0.28 20.85 1.22
CA SER A 280 0.20 22.01 0.34
C SER A 280 1.52 22.76 0.21
N ASP A 281 2.43 22.59 1.18
CA ASP A 281 3.75 23.22 1.21
C ASP A 281 4.78 22.19 1.67
N THR A 282 5.86 22.02 0.90
CA THR A 282 6.92 21.05 1.21
C THR A 282 7.67 21.35 2.51
N SER A 283 7.51 22.56 3.05
CA SER A 283 8.10 23.00 4.31
C SER A 283 7.37 22.44 5.54
N VAL A 284 6.17 21.87 5.36
CA VAL A 284 5.46 21.09 6.38
C VAL A 284 5.28 19.69 5.82
N SER A 285 5.98 18.72 6.40
CA SER A 285 5.96 17.34 5.92
C SER A 285 5.23 16.43 6.91
N ALA A 286 4.58 15.39 6.38
CA ALA A 286 3.92 14.36 7.17
C ALA A 286 4.54 13.00 6.85
N SER A 287 4.89 12.25 7.89
CA SER A 287 5.42 10.89 7.78
C SER A 287 4.51 9.91 8.51
N ILE A 288 4.35 8.72 7.95
CA ILE A 288 3.60 7.61 8.55
C ILE A 288 4.56 6.43 8.64
N ASP A 289 4.70 5.84 9.82
CA ASP A 289 5.56 4.67 10.03
C ASP A 289 4.80 3.35 9.81
N ASN A 290 5.48 2.23 10.05
CA ASN A 290 4.90 0.89 9.85
C ASN A 290 3.83 0.53 10.89
N ASP A 291 3.78 1.25 12.02
CA ASP A 291 2.77 1.09 13.06
C ASP A 291 1.64 2.13 12.87
N HIS A 292 1.54 2.71 11.67
CA HIS A 292 0.54 3.72 11.27
C HIS A 292 0.54 4.99 12.13
N ILE A 293 1.65 5.30 12.79
CA ILE A 293 1.81 6.54 13.55
C ILE A 293 2.15 7.68 12.61
N MET A 294 1.28 8.68 12.57
CA MET A 294 1.51 9.91 11.80
C MET A 294 2.26 10.94 12.64
N SER A 295 3.33 11.50 12.07
CA SER A 295 4.07 12.64 12.62
C SER A 295 4.21 13.77 11.61
N ILE A 296 4.36 15.01 12.10
CA ILE A 296 4.63 16.21 11.31
C ILE A 296 6.02 16.74 11.63
N SER A 297 6.73 17.18 10.60
CA SER A 297 8.00 17.90 10.73
C SER A 297 8.00 19.21 9.93
N LEU A 298 8.78 20.17 10.39
CA LEU A 298 8.90 21.50 9.80
C LEU A 298 10.28 21.68 9.17
N ALA A 299 10.36 22.37 8.04
CA ALA A 299 11.61 22.88 7.53
C ALA A 299 12.11 24.02 8.43
N SER A 300 13.42 24.07 8.68
CA SER A 300 14.02 25.12 9.50
C SER A 300 13.64 26.50 8.99
N ASN A 301 13.29 27.39 9.92
CA ASN A 301 13.08 28.81 9.69
C ASN A 301 11.90 29.10 8.74
N TRP A 302 10.95 28.15 8.64
CA TRP A 302 9.71 28.34 7.92
C TRP A 302 8.57 28.60 8.91
N PHE A 303 7.93 29.75 8.74
CA PHE A 303 6.68 30.11 9.40
C PHE A 303 5.58 30.40 8.37
N GLY A 304 4.33 30.19 8.76
CA GLY A 304 3.20 30.34 7.85
C GLY A 304 2.09 29.33 8.10
N SER A 305 1.42 28.91 7.03
CA SER A 305 0.36 27.89 7.15
C SER A 305 0.36 26.93 5.98
N ALA A 306 0.15 25.65 6.28
CA ALA A 306 -0.01 24.58 5.31
C ALA A 306 -1.26 23.76 5.64
N THR A 307 -1.79 23.07 4.62
CA THR A 307 -2.84 22.07 4.76
C THR A 307 -2.26 20.70 4.44
N LEU A 308 -2.53 19.73 5.30
CA LEU A 308 -2.21 18.32 5.08
C LEU A 308 -3.49 17.56 4.72
N TRP A 309 -3.38 16.61 3.78
CA TRP A 309 -4.41 15.64 3.43
C TRP A 309 -3.94 14.25 3.80
N ILE A 310 -4.73 13.54 4.61
CA ILE A 310 -4.42 12.21 5.12
C ILE A 310 -5.48 11.26 4.58
N THR A 311 -5.06 10.26 3.82
CA THR A 311 -5.96 9.35 3.10
C THR A 311 -5.80 7.92 3.63
N GLY A 312 -6.91 7.29 4.00
CA GLY A 312 -7.01 5.85 4.25
C GLY A 312 -7.73 5.14 3.10
N SER A 313 -7.19 4.01 2.65
CA SER A 313 -7.65 3.26 1.46
C SER A 313 -7.67 1.76 1.73
N ASP A 314 -8.76 1.08 1.38
CA ASP A 314 -8.93 -0.39 1.38
C ASP A 314 -8.48 -1.04 0.04
N ASN A 315 -7.96 -0.22 -0.88
CA ASN A 315 -7.58 -0.53 -2.28
C ASN A 315 -8.72 -0.58 -3.30
N ALA A 316 -9.98 -0.52 -2.85
CA ALA A 316 -11.17 -0.39 -3.68
C ALA A 316 -11.75 1.05 -3.65
N ALA A 317 -11.72 1.68 -2.49
CA ALA A 317 -12.21 3.00 -2.15
C ALA A 317 -11.24 3.71 -1.18
N SER A 318 -11.48 5.00 -0.93
CA SER A 318 -10.69 5.76 0.03
C SER A 318 -11.47 6.91 0.63
N VAL A 319 -11.00 7.38 1.79
CA VAL A 319 -11.49 8.58 2.47
C VAL A 319 -10.32 9.44 2.89
N THR A 320 -10.53 10.76 2.89
CA THR A 320 -9.48 11.73 3.22
C THR A 320 -9.95 12.66 4.33
N ASP A 321 -9.10 12.83 5.34
CA ASP A 321 -9.22 13.88 6.37
C ASP A 321 -8.20 14.98 6.13
N THR A 322 -8.45 16.18 6.67
CA THR A 322 -7.61 17.35 6.47
C THR A 322 -7.19 18.01 7.77
N ILE A 323 -5.92 18.38 7.88
CA ILE A 323 -5.38 19.15 9.00
C ILE A 323 -4.86 20.49 8.47
N LYS A 324 -5.22 21.60 9.12
CA LYS A 324 -4.53 22.88 8.96
C LYS A 324 -3.41 23.00 10.00
N VAL A 325 -2.21 23.34 9.53
CA VAL A 325 -1.03 23.60 10.36
C VAL A 325 -0.67 25.08 10.24
N VAL A 326 -0.54 25.78 11.37
CA VAL A 326 -0.09 27.17 11.46
C VAL A 326 1.16 27.21 12.33
N VAL A 327 2.24 27.69 11.71
CA VAL A 327 3.56 27.79 12.32
C VAL A 327 3.88 29.26 12.61
N THR A 328 4.31 29.53 13.84
CA THR A 328 4.71 30.86 14.31
C THR A 328 6.23 31.00 14.26
N ALA A 329 6.69 32.17 13.82
CA ALA A 329 8.10 32.50 13.81
C ALA A 329 8.70 32.52 15.22
N VAL A 330 9.97 32.15 15.35
CA VAL A 330 10.81 32.31 16.53
C VAL A 330 11.97 33.21 16.14
N ASN A 331 12.27 34.24 16.92
CA ASN A 331 13.30 35.22 16.54
C ASN A 331 14.67 34.57 16.38
N ASP A 332 15.26 34.71 15.19
CA ASP A 332 16.61 34.31 14.87
C ASP A 332 17.57 35.51 14.86
N ALA A 333 18.84 35.29 15.20
CA ALA A 333 19.83 36.37 15.14
C ALA A 333 20.12 36.78 13.69
N PRO A 334 20.46 38.06 13.42
CA PRO A 334 20.81 38.49 12.07
C PRO A 334 22.00 37.68 11.52
N TYR A 335 22.01 37.40 10.22
CA TYR A 335 23.07 36.63 9.60
C TYR A 335 24.43 37.34 9.61
N THR A 336 25.50 36.57 9.46
CA THR A 336 26.86 37.10 9.33
C THR A 336 26.99 38.04 8.13
N PHE A 337 27.85 39.04 8.26
CA PHE A 337 28.11 40.07 7.26
C PHE A 337 29.61 40.40 7.18
N SER A 338 29.99 41.31 6.27
CA SER A 338 31.40 41.69 6.06
C SER A 338 31.60 43.19 6.18
N LEU A 339 32.72 43.58 6.77
CA LEU A 339 33.20 44.95 6.81
C LEU A 339 33.79 45.35 5.44
N LEU A 340 33.65 46.61 5.04
CA LEU A 340 34.12 47.10 3.73
C LEU A 340 35.13 48.23 3.83
N ILE A 341 34.85 49.29 4.59
CA ILE A 341 35.69 50.50 4.66
C ILE A 341 35.67 51.03 6.09
N PRO A 342 36.80 51.48 6.67
CA PRO A 342 38.17 51.31 6.15
C PRO A 342 38.58 49.83 6.08
N GLN A 343 39.27 49.42 5.02
CA GLN A 343 39.78 48.05 4.87
C GLN A 343 40.89 47.76 5.90
N ASP A 344 41.10 46.49 6.19
CA ASP A 344 42.17 46.09 7.10
C ASP A 344 43.55 46.50 6.57
N GLY A 345 44.28 47.27 7.38
CA GLY A 345 45.58 47.86 7.04
C GLY A 345 45.53 49.20 6.33
N ASP A 346 44.35 49.81 6.13
CA ASP A 346 44.22 51.09 5.43
C ASP A 346 44.94 52.24 6.13
N SER A 347 45.31 53.27 5.36
CA SER A 347 45.75 54.56 5.88
C SER A 347 44.69 55.63 5.62
N VAL A 348 44.19 56.27 6.67
CA VAL A 348 43.05 57.20 6.61
C VAL A 348 43.47 58.59 7.10
N ASP A 349 43.19 59.62 6.30
CA ASP A 349 43.40 61.02 6.71
C ASP A 349 42.21 61.56 7.49
N ALA A 350 42.20 61.28 8.79
CA ALA A 350 41.16 61.68 9.73
C ALA A 350 41.24 63.15 10.18
N PHE A 351 42.29 63.88 9.80
CA PHE A 351 42.48 65.29 10.18
C PHE A 351 41.82 66.25 9.21
N HIS A 352 41.69 65.83 7.94
CA HIS A 352 41.12 66.66 6.88
C HIS A 352 39.83 66.10 6.30
N ASN A 353 39.57 64.80 6.48
CA ASN A 353 38.39 64.14 5.96
C ASN A 353 37.68 63.33 7.07
N PRO A 354 36.34 63.29 7.07
CA PRO A 354 35.63 62.38 7.94
C PRO A 354 35.89 60.92 7.54
N ILE A 355 35.83 60.02 8.52
CA ILE A 355 36.00 58.57 8.30
C ILE A 355 34.63 57.95 8.07
N ASN A 356 34.48 57.22 6.97
CA ASN A 356 33.29 56.43 6.68
C ASN A 356 33.55 54.96 7.04
N PHE A 357 32.77 54.46 7.98
CA PHE A 357 32.63 53.03 8.25
C PHE A 357 31.50 52.48 7.37
N VAL A 358 31.77 51.41 6.63
CA VAL A 358 30.80 50.79 5.71
C VAL A 358 30.90 49.28 5.81
N TRP A 359 29.76 48.59 5.82
CA TRP A 359 29.65 47.13 5.81
C TRP A 359 28.53 46.66 4.87
N ASN A 360 28.46 45.36 4.59
CA ASN A 360 27.35 44.77 3.83
C ASN A 360 26.10 44.67 4.69
N GLN A 361 24.91 44.83 4.11
CA GLN A 361 23.65 44.61 4.82
C GLN A 361 23.48 43.11 5.13
N PRO A 362 23.42 42.72 6.42
CA PRO A 362 23.02 41.37 6.80
C PRO A 362 21.55 41.10 6.44
N ARG A 363 21.25 39.83 6.23
CA ARG A 363 19.87 39.33 6.13
C ARG A 363 19.41 38.88 7.51
N ASP A 364 18.12 39.03 7.75
CA ASP A 364 17.41 38.48 8.88
C ASP A 364 16.33 37.50 8.38
N ILE A 365 15.97 36.46 9.16
CA ILE A 365 15.04 35.42 8.70
C ILE A 365 13.60 35.96 8.73
N GLU A 366 13.25 36.64 9.81
CA GLU A 366 11.95 37.27 10.03
C GLU A 366 11.82 38.58 9.25
N ASN A 367 12.95 39.08 8.74
CA ASN A 367 13.12 40.39 8.12
C ASN A 367 12.87 41.53 9.11
N ASP A 368 13.35 41.35 10.34
CA ASP A 368 13.30 42.38 11.35
C ASP A 368 14.15 43.59 11.00
N THR A 369 13.84 44.72 11.65
CA THR A 369 14.54 45.98 11.41
C THR A 369 15.89 45.96 12.11
N LEU A 370 16.97 46.02 11.33
CA LEU A 370 18.32 45.92 11.86
C LEU A 370 18.88 47.28 12.28
N THR A 371 19.54 47.28 13.43
CA THR A 371 20.30 48.42 13.98
C THR A 371 21.74 48.02 14.21
N TYR A 372 22.67 48.98 14.11
CA TYR A 372 24.10 48.68 14.17
C TYR A 372 24.82 49.46 15.27
N GLU A 373 25.89 48.85 15.78
CA GLU A 373 26.85 49.47 16.69
C GLU A 373 28.26 49.34 16.12
N VAL A 374 28.93 50.47 15.88
CA VAL A 374 30.35 50.48 15.48
C VAL A 374 31.19 50.62 16.73
N ILE A 375 32.06 49.64 17.00
CA ILE A 375 33.01 49.66 18.11
C ILE A 375 34.37 50.04 17.54
N LEU A 376 34.98 51.11 18.09
CA LEU A 376 36.26 51.65 17.69
C LEU A 376 37.20 51.70 18.89
N TYR A 377 38.34 51.03 18.79
CA TYR A 377 39.26 50.92 19.91
C TYR A 377 40.74 50.97 19.50
N SER A 378 41.58 51.36 20.46
CA SER A 378 43.05 51.36 20.43
C SER A 378 43.57 51.26 21.86
N ALA A 379 44.90 51.26 22.08
CA ALA A 379 45.47 51.17 23.42
C ALA A 379 44.97 52.24 24.43
N ASN A 380 44.46 53.39 23.96
CA ASN A 380 43.93 54.48 24.81
C ASN A 380 42.55 54.98 24.36
N LEU A 381 41.84 54.22 23.53
CA LEU A 381 40.48 54.56 23.06
C LEU A 381 39.64 53.29 23.10
N ASP A 382 38.45 53.36 23.67
CA ASP A 382 37.47 52.28 23.67
C ASP A 382 36.09 52.95 23.64
N THR A 383 35.55 53.09 22.44
CA THR A 383 34.32 53.85 22.19
C THR A 383 33.43 53.06 21.26
N SER A 384 32.12 53.13 21.48
CA SER A 384 31.13 52.60 20.54
C SER A 384 30.12 53.66 20.12
N PHE A 385 29.53 53.44 18.94
CA PHE A 385 28.52 54.29 18.34
C PHE A 385 27.33 53.39 17.98
N ALA A 386 26.27 53.46 18.78
CA ALA A 386 25.07 52.63 18.64
C ALA A 386 23.95 53.35 17.88
N ASP A 387 22.82 52.66 17.70
CA ASP A 387 21.59 53.14 17.06
C ASP A 387 21.79 53.62 15.62
N ILE A 388 22.75 53.04 14.92
CA ILE A 388 23.00 53.35 13.51
C ILE A 388 21.92 52.63 12.67
N PRO A 389 21.13 53.34 11.84
CA PRO A 389 20.00 52.75 11.13
C PRO A 389 20.35 52.22 9.73
N ASP A 390 21.60 52.40 9.28
CA ASP A 390 22.03 52.11 7.91
C ASP A 390 23.40 51.41 7.92
N THR A 391 23.82 50.86 6.78
CA THR A 391 25.08 50.09 6.66
C THR A 391 26.32 50.96 6.52
N SER A 392 26.20 52.24 6.88
CA SER A 392 27.30 53.18 6.92
C SER A 392 27.18 54.15 8.09
N PHE A 393 28.33 54.55 8.59
CA PHE A 393 28.45 55.50 9.68
C PHE A 393 29.67 56.38 9.51
N THR A 394 29.50 57.70 9.70
CA THR A 394 30.56 58.67 9.47
C THR A 394 30.93 59.37 10.76
N ILE A 395 32.23 59.44 11.07
CA ILE A 395 32.77 60.21 12.20
C ILE A 395 33.71 61.31 11.75
N ASP A 396 33.76 62.40 12.51
CA ASP A 396 34.88 63.35 12.49
C ASP A 396 35.90 62.93 13.54
N GLY A 397 37.01 62.34 13.09
CA GLY A 397 38.07 61.83 13.96
C GLY A 397 39.07 62.87 14.44
N SER A 398 39.02 64.10 13.93
CA SER A 398 40.07 65.12 14.12
C SER A 398 40.29 65.52 15.60
N GLY A 399 39.26 65.37 16.43
CA GLY A 399 39.29 65.77 17.84
C GLY A 399 39.78 64.71 18.83
N PHE A 400 39.91 63.45 18.41
CA PHE A 400 40.23 62.34 19.34
C PHE A 400 41.10 61.23 18.75
N LEU A 401 41.36 61.24 17.43
CA LEU A 401 42.31 60.35 16.80
C LEU A 401 43.71 60.99 16.72
N GLU A 402 44.73 60.16 16.87
CA GLU A 402 46.15 60.56 16.91
C GLU A 402 46.87 60.15 15.61
N ASN A 403 47.75 61.02 15.10
CA ASN A 403 48.55 60.75 13.91
C ASN A 403 49.52 59.60 14.15
N ASN A 404 49.73 58.76 13.12
CA ASN A 404 50.59 57.58 13.14
C ASN A 404 50.23 56.56 14.24
N ARG A 405 48.93 56.45 14.56
CA ARG A 405 48.38 55.43 15.46
C ARG A 405 47.43 54.50 14.71
N THR A 406 47.50 53.21 15.05
CA THR A 406 46.58 52.17 14.58
C THR A 406 45.33 52.12 15.46
N TYR A 407 44.17 52.07 14.82
CA TYR A 407 42.88 51.82 15.43
C TYR A 407 42.29 50.53 14.87
N GLN A 408 41.46 49.87 15.66
CA GLN A 408 40.72 48.68 15.29
C GLN A 408 39.23 48.98 15.37
N TRP A 409 38.46 48.41 14.44
CA TRP A 409 37.02 48.57 14.41
C TRP A 409 36.32 47.27 14.03
N THR A 410 35.13 47.11 14.60
CA THR A 410 34.22 45.99 14.37
C THR A 410 32.79 46.51 14.44
N THR A 411 31.84 45.79 13.88
CA THR A 411 30.42 46.18 13.93
C THR A 411 29.60 45.07 14.56
N LEU A 412 28.62 45.44 15.39
CA LEU A 412 27.54 44.56 15.83
C LEU A 412 26.27 44.93 15.05
N VAL A 413 25.47 43.94 14.69
CA VAL A 413 24.10 44.13 14.19
C VAL A 413 23.12 43.52 15.19
N SER A 414 21.99 44.19 15.41
CA SER A 414 20.91 43.79 16.30
C SER A 414 19.57 43.85 15.57
N ASP A 415 18.73 42.84 15.72
CA ASP A 415 17.31 42.87 15.33
C ASP A 415 16.42 43.52 16.41
N GLY A 416 16.97 43.77 17.61
CA GLY A 416 16.27 44.28 18.79
C GLY A 416 16.16 43.28 19.94
N GLU A 417 16.32 41.98 19.66
CA GLU A 417 16.32 40.87 20.63
C GLU A 417 17.67 40.14 20.67
N LEU A 418 18.23 39.81 19.51
CA LEU A 418 19.49 39.11 19.31
C LEU A 418 20.50 39.94 18.52
N THR A 419 21.77 39.61 18.70
CA THR A 419 22.89 40.37 18.10
C THR A 419 23.92 39.46 17.47
N THR A 420 24.44 39.88 16.30
CA THR A 420 25.53 39.21 15.59
C THR A 420 26.71 40.17 15.42
N ALA A 421 27.91 39.73 15.77
CA ALA A 421 29.14 40.49 15.54
C ALA A 421 29.68 40.25 14.13
N SER A 422 30.36 41.24 13.54
CA SER A 422 31.16 41.01 12.35
C SER A 422 32.23 39.94 12.66
N PRO A 423 32.48 39.00 11.73
CA PRO A 423 33.41 37.90 11.96
C PRO A 423 34.86 38.39 12.07
N ASP A 424 35.15 39.54 11.46
CA ASP A 424 36.47 40.16 11.44
C ASP A 424 36.47 41.48 12.22
N THR A 425 37.66 41.84 12.69
CA THR A 425 37.99 43.19 13.17
C THR A 425 39.02 43.79 12.21
N PHE A 426 38.72 44.93 11.62
CA PHE A 426 39.63 45.62 10.69
C PHE A 426 40.46 46.67 11.42
N SER A 427 41.69 46.85 10.98
CA SER A 427 42.61 47.86 11.50
C SER A 427 42.88 48.95 10.46
N PHE A 428 43.12 50.19 10.90
CA PHE A 428 43.60 51.27 10.03
C PHE A 428 44.56 52.20 10.77
N VAL A 429 45.45 52.85 10.03
CA VAL A 429 46.40 53.85 10.56
C VAL A 429 45.91 55.24 10.21
N VAL A 430 45.85 56.11 11.21
CA VAL A 430 45.53 57.53 11.00
C VAL A 430 46.77 58.27 10.53
N VAL A 431 46.68 58.98 9.41
CA VAL A 431 47.77 59.77 8.83
C VAL A 431 47.36 61.23 8.66
N ASP A 432 48.30 62.16 8.81
CA ASP A 432 48.12 63.57 8.44
C ASP A 432 48.75 63.80 7.06
N SER A 433 47.90 64.03 6.04
CA SER A 433 48.35 64.19 4.66
C SER A 433 49.07 65.53 4.38
N ILE A 434 49.04 66.48 5.31
CA ILE A 434 49.59 67.84 5.11
C ILE A 434 50.97 68.02 5.76
N THR A 435 51.33 67.24 6.80
CA THR A 435 52.66 67.33 7.44
C THR A 435 53.81 66.78 6.59
N GLY A 436 53.54 66.04 5.51
CA GLY A 436 54.57 65.54 4.57
C GLY A 436 55.20 66.59 3.64
N ILE A 437 54.57 67.77 3.46
CA ILE A 437 55.08 68.82 2.56
C ILE A 437 56.08 69.75 3.26
N ALA A 438 56.03 69.85 4.60
CA ALA A 438 56.92 70.74 5.37
C ALA A 438 58.37 70.24 5.43
N ASP A 439 58.64 68.94 5.21
CA ASP A 439 60.00 68.36 5.23
C ASP A 439 60.66 68.31 3.83
N MET A 440 59.93 68.73 2.78
CA MET A 440 60.47 68.86 1.40
C MET A 440 60.89 70.29 1.02
N MET A 441 60.72 71.28 1.91
CA MET A 441 61.23 72.64 1.73
C MET A 441 62.26 73.00 2.81
N LYS A 442 63.48 72.52 2.61
CA LYS A 442 64.68 73.29 2.99
C LYS A 442 64.91 74.41 2.01
#